data_AF-A0A5N5KBF5-F1
#
_entry.id   AF-A0A5N5KBF5-F1
#
_cell.length_a   1.000
_cell.length_b   1.000
_cell.length_c   1.000
_cell.angle_alpha   90.00
_cell.angle_beta   90.00
_cell.angle_gamma   90.00
#
_symmetry.space_group_name_H-M   'P 1'
#
loop_
_entity.id
_entity.type
_entity.pdbx_description
1 polymer ?
#
loop_
_entity_poly.entity_id
_entity_poly.type
_entity_poly.pdbx_seq_one_letter_code
_entity_poly.pdbx_strand_id
1 'polypeptide(L)'
;MEGSESEAVFESLNLSPRLFINETLNTVDDLLDDAFHFYNQSVPFPLLFLFSNHVIIILFFYLPPHREASTLFKTDGTDRSRFLSEGIAYIRNMIQSDLDTRLGMWEKYCLHHVFAVPKGFSLPQTKESPTETFTCQDLLFDPDLDAQLDILRNRLTMVGKESAGLNHELQALERQSASSDHCSELVSQALQLYGQPSMQDMFQDMLSTMSELHEKMEKLRTRKVENLECIRAKRIKDPNRDLLASNYRKGLPNATVEDIQEFMADLKRM
;
A
#
# COMPACT_ATOMS: atom_id res chain seq x y z
N MET A 1 -48.80 -5.70 3.51
CA MET A 1 -47.61 -6.47 3.92
C MET A 1 -47.99 -7.92 3.74
N GLU A 2 -47.99 -8.37 2.49
CA GLU A 2 -48.51 -9.68 2.09
C GLU A 2 -47.30 -10.53 1.72
N GLY A 3 -46.83 -11.33 2.67
CA GLY A 3 -45.91 -12.41 2.38
C GLY A 3 -46.67 -13.39 1.50
N SER A 4 -46.27 -13.48 0.23
CA SER A 4 -46.90 -14.37 -0.75
C SER A 4 -46.89 -15.82 -0.23
N GLU A 5 -47.91 -16.62 -0.55
CA GLU A 5 -47.97 -18.05 -0.15
C GLU A 5 -46.69 -18.82 -0.52
N SER A 6 -45.98 -18.38 -1.58
CA SER A 6 -44.67 -18.87 -1.95
C SER A 6 -43.59 -18.63 -0.90
N GLU A 7 -43.57 -17.47 -0.25
CA GLU A 7 -42.56 -17.11 0.75
C GLU A 7 -42.64 -18.05 1.96
N ALA A 8 -43.85 -18.34 2.44
CA ALA A 8 -44.07 -19.31 3.53
C ALA A 8 -43.62 -20.73 3.16
N VAL A 9 -43.77 -21.14 1.90
CA VAL A 9 -43.29 -22.44 1.41
C VAL A 9 -41.76 -22.49 1.41
N PHE A 10 -41.08 -21.46 0.91
CA PHE A 10 -39.62 -21.44 0.92
C PHE A 10 -39.04 -21.31 2.34
N GLU A 11 -39.67 -20.53 3.22
CA GLU A 11 -39.31 -20.47 4.64
C GLU A 11 -39.44 -21.83 5.34
N SER A 12 -40.50 -22.59 5.05
CA SER A 12 -40.67 -23.94 5.61
C SER A 12 -39.59 -24.94 5.14
N LEU A 13 -38.98 -24.68 3.99
CA LEU A 13 -37.85 -25.44 3.45
C LEU A 13 -36.49 -24.84 3.86
N ASN A 14 -36.50 -23.79 4.69
CA ASN A 14 -35.33 -23.04 5.11
C ASN A 14 -34.51 -22.48 3.92
N LEU A 15 -35.21 -22.13 2.84
CA LEU A 15 -34.66 -21.54 1.62
C LEU A 15 -35.03 -20.07 1.53
N SER A 16 -34.07 -19.24 1.11
CA SER A 16 -34.27 -17.80 0.92
C SER A 16 -33.98 -17.40 -0.53
N PRO A 17 -34.99 -17.46 -1.42
CA PRO A 17 -34.83 -17.05 -2.82
C PRO A 17 -34.27 -15.63 -2.99
N ARG A 18 -34.66 -14.69 -2.12
CA ARG A 18 -34.13 -13.33 -2.10
C ARG A 18 -32.64 -13.27 -1.80
N LEU A 19 -32.16 -14.11 -0.86
CA LEU A 19 -30.73 -14.18 -0.53
C LEU A 19 -29.93 -14.68 -1.74
N PHE A 20 -30.41 -15.72 -2.42
CA PHE A 20 -29.77 -16.25 -3.62
C PHE A 20 -29.70 -15.21 -4.76
N ILE A 21 -30.80 -14.50 -5.01
CA ILE A 21 -30.83 -13.45 -6.05
C ILE A 21 -29.83 -12.34 -5.69
N ASN A 22 -29.87 -11.82 -4.47
CA ASN A 22 -28.96 -10.76 -4.04
C ASN A 22 -27.48 -11.18 -4.13
N GLU A 23 -27.14 -12.40 -3.71
CA GLU A 23 -25.78 -12.93 -3.83
C GLU A 23 -25.32 -13.00 -5.28
N THR A 24 -26.20 -13.43 -6.18
CA THR A 24 -25.92 -13.49 -7.62
C THR A 24 -25.70 -12.10 -8.20
N LEU A 25 -26.52 -11.11 -7.82
CA LEU A 25 -26.36 -9.72 -8.25
C LEU A 25 -25.01 -9.15 -7.78
N ASN A 26 -24.69 -9.31 -6.49
CA ASN A 26 -23.44 -8.84 -5.90
C ASN A 26 -22.22 -9.47 -6.60
N THR A 27 -22.28 -10.77 -6.89
CA THR A 27 -21.18 -11.47 -7.60
C THR A 27 -20.96 -10.90 -9.01
N VAL A 28 -22.03 -10.51 -9.71
CA VAL A 28 -21.91 -9.91 -11.04
C VAL A 28 -21.32 -8.50 -10.97
N ASP A 29 -21.70 -7.71 -9.96
CA ASP A 29 -21.12 -6.39 -9.70
C ASP A 29 -19.63 -6.49 -9.35
N ASP A 30 -19.24 -7.40 -8.46
CA ASP A 30 -17.84 -7.65 -8.09
C ASP A 30 -17.01 -8.04 -9.32
N LEU A 31 -17.53 -8.93 -10.18
CA LEU A 31 -16.86 -9.34 -11.40
C LEU A 31 -16.68 -8.19 -12.40
N LEU A 32 -17.67 -7.31 -12.50
CA LEU A 32 -17.60 -6.14 -13.36
C LEU A 32 -16.52 -5.17 -12.86
N ASP A 33 -16.48 -4.92 -11.55
CA ASP A 33 -15.49 -4.06 -10.93
C ASP A 33 -14.07 -4.60 -11.05
N ASP A 34 -13.88 -5.89 -10.81
CA ASP A 34 -12.60 -6.57 -11.00
C ASP A 34 -12.11 -6.49 -12.45
N ALA A 35 -13.02 -6.67 -13.42
CA ALA A 35 -12.68 -6.55 -14.83
C ALA A 35 -12.20 -5.13 -15.16
N PHE A 36 -12.92 -4.10 -14.73
CA PHE A 36 -12.51 -2.72 -14.98
C PHE A 36 -11.26 -2.31 -14.22
N HIS A 37 -11.05 -2.82 -13.01
CA HIS A 37 -9.80 -2.64 -12.26
C HIS A 37 -8.61 -3.22 -13.05
N PHE A 38 -8.75 -4.44 -13.56
CA PHE A 38 -7.75 -5.07 -14.42
C PHE A 38 -7.46 -4.24 -15.69
N TYR A 39 -8.50 -3.74 -16.37
CA TYR A 39 -8.31 -2.92 -17.58
C TYR A 39 -7.64 -1.58 -17.30
N ASN A 40 -8.00 -0.90 -16.20
CA ASN A 40 -7.36 0.34 -15.79
C ASN A 40 -5.87 0.16 -15.48
N GLN A 41 -5.50 -1.01 -14.96
CA GLN A 41 -4.10 -1.36 -14.68
C GLN A 41 -3.32 -1.79 -15.95
N SER A 42 -4.00 -2.15 -17.05
CA SER A 42 -3.42 -2.91 -18.18
C SER A 42 -3.41 -2.22 -19.56
N VAL A 43 -3.83 -0.95 -19.73
CA VAL A 43 -3.98 -0.36 -21.08
C VAL A 43 -2.65 -0.36 -21.86
N PRO A 44 -2.53 -1.01 -23.05
CA PRO A 44 -3.33 -0.72 -24.24
C PRO A 44 -3.71 -1.96 -25.07
N PHE A 45 -4.97 -2.39 -25.00
CA PHE A 45 -5.57 -3.24 -26.03
C PHE A 45 -6.97 -2.74 -26.40
N PRO A 46 -7.33 -2.72 -27.71
CA PRO A 46 -8.69 -2.45 -28.11
C PRO A 46 -9.51 -3.75 -27.99
N LEU A 47 -10.61 -3.72 -27.25
CA LEU A 47 -11.58 -4.81 -27.26
C LEU A 47 -12.91 -4.32 -27.86
N LEU A 48 -13.32 -4.98 -28.93
CA LEU A 48 -14.67 -4.94 -29.47
C LEU A 48 -15.49 -6.03 -28.79
N PHE A 49 -16.59 -5.63 -28.13
CA PHE A 49 -17.61 -6.53 -27.62
C PHE A 49 -18.49 -7.01 -28.78
N LEU A 50 -18.63 -8.33 -28.97
CA LEU A 50 -19.70 -8.88 -29.81
C LEU A 50 -20.91 -9.17 -28.95
N PHE A 51 -21.96 -8.36 -29.12
CA PHE A 51 -23.29 -8.62 -28.59
C PHE A 51 -23.96 -9.72 -29.43
N SER A 52 -24.34 -10.84 -28.81
CA SER A 52 -25.34 -11.74 -29.37
C SER A 52 -26.28 -12.26 -28.29
N ASN A 53 -27.56 -12.32 -28.66
CA ASN A 53 -28.74 -12.36 -27.78
C ASN A 53 -28.96 -13.64 -26.96
N HIS A 54 -28.00 -14.56 -26.89
CA HIS A 54 -28.09 -15.71 -26.00
C HIS A 54 -26.71 -16.11 -25.49
N VAL A 55 -26.54 -15.99 -24.18
CA VAL A 55 -25.39 -16.42 -23.37
C VAL A 55 -24.09 -15.63 -23.65
N ILE A 56 -23.61 -14.94 -22.61
CA ILE A 56 -22.31 -14.26 -22.60
C ILE A 56 -21.23 -15.35 -22.65
N ILE A 57 -20.61 -15.53 -23.82
CA ILE A 57 -19.39 -16.33 -23.98
C ILE A 57 -18.27 -15.38 -24.38
N ILE A 58 -17.28 -15.23 -23.49
CA ILE A 58 -16.04 -14.49 -23.76
C ILE A 58 -15.16 -15.39 -24.63
N LEU A 59 -15.12 -15.13 -25.95
CA LEU A 59 -14.16 -15.77 -26.85
C LEU A 59 -13.03 -14.78 -27.18
N PHE A 60 -11.86 -15.02 -26.61
CA PHE A 60 -10.59 -14.40 -27.00
C PHE A 60 -10.19 -14.92 -28.38
N PHE A 61 -10.28 -14.09 -29.43
CA PHE A 61 -9.62 -14.37 -30.70
C PHE A 61 -8.39 -13.49 -30.89
N TYR A 62 -7.28 -14.17 -31.12
CA TYR A 62 -5.97 -13.66 -31.53
C TYR A 62 -6.10 -12.75 -32.77
N LEU A 63 -5.68 -11.49 -32.69
CA LEU A 63 -5.41 -10.67 -33.88
C LEU A 63 -4.05 -9.95 -33.73
N PRO A 64 -3.17 -9.93 -34.76
CA PRO A 64 -1.76 -9.48 -34.65
C PRO A 64 -1.62 -7.94 -34.57
N PRO A 65 -0.41 -7.42 -34.27
CA PRO A 65 -0.23 -6.16 -33.57
C PRO A 65 -0.42 -4.91 -34.44
N HIS A 66 -1.06 -3.94 -33.80
CA HIS A 66 -1.50 -2.64 -34.32
C HIS A 66 -0.33 -1.64 -34.44
N ARG A 67 0.55 -1.79 -35.44
CA ARG A 67 1.61 -0.79 -35.71
C ARG A 67 1.07 0.53 -36.30
N GLU A 68 -0.19 0.59 -36.69
CA GLU A 68 -0.75 1.69 -37.52
C GLU A 68 -1.65 2.71 -36.78
N ALA A 69 -1.98 2.55 -35.49
CA ALA A 69 -2.74 3.57 -34.71
C ALA A 69 -1.83 4.55 -34.00
N SER A 70 -0.56 4.18 -33.79
CA SER A 70 0.41 5.00 -33.07
C SER A 70 0.76 6.29 -33.83
N THR A 71 0.53 6.32 -35.15
CA THR A 71 0.86 7.49 -35.99
C THR A 71 -0.26 8.53 -36.06
N LEU A 72 -1.50 8.19 -35.70
CA LEU A 72 -2.64 9.14 -35.76
C LEU A 72 -2.82 9.94 -34.46
N PHE A 73 -2.46 9.37 -33.30
CA PHE A 73 -2.58 10.02 -31.99
C PHE A 73 -1.26 10.64 -31.53
N LYS A 74 -0.78 11.65 -32.26
CA LYS A 74 0.25 12.57 -31.76
C LYS A 74 -0.40 13.79 -31.12
N THR A 75 -0.70 13.70 -29.83
CA THR A 75 -0.96 14.87 -28.98
C THR A 75 -0.30 14.66 -27.63
N ASP A 76 0.45 15.68 -27.24
CA ASP A 76 1.38 15.73 -26.10
C ASP A 76 0.69 15.41 -24.76
N GLY A 77 1.46 14.85 -23.84
CA GLY A 77 0.97 14.22 -22.63
C GLY A 77 0.37 15.21 -21.63
N THR A 78 -0.95 15.15 -21.44
CA THR A 78 -1.72 15.39 -20.19
C THR A 78 -3.22 15.14 -20.48
N ASP A 79 -3.69 15.53 -21.68
CA ASP A 79 -5.08 15.37 -22.08
C ASP A 79 -5.48 13.90 -22.36
N ARG A 80 -4.53 13.06 -22.81
CA ARG A 80 -4.80 11.67 -23.20
C ARG A 80 -5.24 10.78 -22.03
N SER A 81 -4.60 10.91 -20.86
CA SER A 81 -5.00 10.12 -19.69
C SER A 81 -6.38 10.54 -19.20
N ARG A 82 -6.69 11.83 -19.25
CA ARG A 82 -8.02 12.36 -18.89
C ARG A 82 -9.11 11.85 -19.83
N PHE A 83 -8.94 12.00 -21.14
CA PHE A 83 -9.90 11.49 -22.13
C PHE A 83 -10.05 9.97 -22.07
N LEU A 84 -8.97 9.22 -21.80
CA LEU A 84 -9.04 7.78 -21.62
C LEU A 84 -9.81 7.39 -20.35
N SER A 85 -9.54 8.05 -19.22
CA SER A 85 -10.28 7.81 -17.97
C SER A 85 -11.76 8.14 -18.11
N GLU A 86 -12.10 9.21 -18.84
CA GLU A 86 -13.47 9.62 -19.12
C GLU A 86 -14.17 8.63 -20.06
N GLY A 87 -13.46 8.14 -21.09
CA GLY A 87 -13.95 7.10 -21.99
C GLY A 87 -14.19 5.77 -21.27
N ILE A 88 -13.27 5.34 -20.39
CA ILE A 88 -13.43 4.13 -19.59
C ILE A 88 -14.61 4.27 -18.62
N ALA A 89 -14.74 5.42 -17.95
CA ALA A 89 -15.88 5.69 -17.07
C ALA A 89 -17.22 5.66 -17.84
N TYR A 90 -17.26 6.24 -19.04
CA TYR A 90 -18.45 6.18 -19.90
C TYR A 90 -18.80 4.74 -20.30
N ILE A 91 -17.81 3.93 -20.71
CA ILE A 91 -18.02 2.51 -21.05
C ILE A 91 -18.49 1.72 -19.82
N ARG A 92 -17.87 1.94 -18.65
CA ARG A 92 -18.30 1.31 -17.39
C ARG A 92 -19.75 1.63 -17.09
N ASN A 93 -20.14 2.90 -17.15
CA ASN A 93 -21.51 3.33 -16.87
C ASN A 93 -22.52 2.76 -17.89
N MET A 94 -22.13 2.66 -19.16
CA MET A 94 -22.97 2.07 -20.20
C MET A 94 -23.20 0.57 -19.96
N ILE A 95 -22.14 -0.18 -19.62
CA ILE A 95 -22.23 -1.61 -19.33
C ILE A 95 -23.00 -1.85 -18.03
N GLN A 96 -22.72 -1.08 -16.97
CA GLN A 96 -23.43 -1.14 -15.70
C GLN A 96 -24.92 -0.90 -15.92
N SER A 97 -25.30 0.16 -16.64
CA SER A 97 -26.71 0.47 -16.89
C SER A 97 -27.44 -0.63 -17.69
N ASP A 98 -26.78 -1.27 -18.66
CA ASP A 98 -27.37 -2.39 -19.40
C ASP A 98 -27.52 -3.63 -18.51
N LEU A 99 -26.48 -3.95 -17.73
CA LEU A 99 -26.50 -5.05 -16.76
C LEU A 99 -27.58 -4.86 -15.71
N ASP A 100 -27.67 -3.69 -15.06
CA ASP A 100 -28.68 -3.36 -14.05
C ASP A 100 -30.10 -3.55 -14.61
N THR A 101 -30.31 -3.12 -15.86
CA THR A 101 -31.62 -3.26 -16.52
C THR A 101 -31.95 -4.73 -16.75
N ARG A 102 -31.00 -5.52 -17.28
CA ARG A 102 -31.20 -6.94 -17.58
C ARG A 102 -31.33 -7.78 -16.30
N LEU A 103 -30.51 -7.50 -15.30
CA LEU A 103 -30.53 -8.15 -14.00
C LEU A 103 -31.79 -7.80 -13.21
N GLY A 104 -32.28 -6.56 -13.29
CA GLY A 104 -33.56 -6.18 -12.69
C GLY A 104 -34.77 -6.86 -13.35
N MET A 105 -34.71 -7.12 -14.67
CA MET A 105 -35.71 -7.96 -15.34
C MET A 105 -35.58 -9.43 -14.92
N TRP A 106 -34.35 -9.95 -14.80
CA TRP A 106 -34.07 -11.31 -14.36
C TRP A 106 -34.54 -11.55 -12.92
N GLU A 107 -34.28 -10.63 -11.99
CA GLU A 107 -34.76 -10.70 -10.61
C GLU A 107 -36.28 -10.83 -10.57
N LYS A 108 -36.98 -9.94 -11.29
CA LYS A 108 -38.45 -9.99 -11.39
C LYS A 108 -38.91 -11.31 -11.97
N TYR A 109 -38.28 -11.79 -13.05
CA TYR A 109 -38.61 -13.08 -13.65
C TYR A 109 -38.41 -14.24 -12.66
N CYS A 110 -37.31 -14.26 -11.93
CA CYS A 110 -37.01 -15.26 -10.93
C CYS A 110 -38.07 -15.28 -9.82
N LEU A 111 -38.43 -14.12 -9.27
CA LEU A 111 -39.45 -14.04 -8.22
C LEU A 111 -40.84 -14.46 -8.71
N HIS A 112 -41.20 -14.15 -9.96
CA HIS A 112 -42.54 -14.42 -10.48
C HIS A 112 -42.71 -15.81 -11.09
N HIS A 113 -41.62 -16.46 -11.52
CA HIS A 113 -41.71 -17.71 -12.29
C HIS A 113 -40.84 -18.84 -11.77
N VAL A 114 -39.64 -18.55 -11.26
CA VAL A 114 -38.70 -19.59 -10.78
C VAL A 114 -38.99 -19.92 -9.31
N PHE A 115 -39.20 -18.87 -8.50
CA PHE A 115 -39.48 -18.95 -7.08
C PHE A 115 -40.95 -18.62 -6.76
N ALA A 116 -41.84 -18.90 -7.72
CA ALA A 116 -43.27 -18.81 -7.51
C ALA A 116 -43.84 -20.20 -7.30
N VAL A 117 -44.65 -20.35 -6.25
CA VAL A 117 -45.35 -21.61 -5.97
C VAL A 117 -46.60 -21.67 -6.84
N PRO A 118 -46.81 -22.74 -7.63
CA PRO A 118 -48.00 -22.87 -8.46
C PRO A 118 -49.28 -22.82 -7.63
N LYS A 119 -50.31 -22.14 -8.15
CA LYS A 119 -51.61 -22.04 -7.48
C LYS A 119 -52.19 -23.44 -7.25
N GLY A 120 -52.50 -23.76 -5.99
CA GLY A 120 -52.99 -25.08 -5.58
C GLY A 120 -51.94 -25.99 -4.97
N PHE A 121 -50.66 -25.59 -4.96
CA PHE A 121 -49.64 -26.25 -4.15
C PHE A 121 -49.65 -25.67 -2.74
N SER A 122 -50.22 -26.41 -1.81
CA SER A 122 -50.06 -26.17 -0.38
C SER A 122 -49.12 -27.23 0.17
N LEU A 123 -48.10 -26.83 0.93
CA LEU A 123 -47.42 -27.80 1.78
C LEU A 123 -48.48 -28.50 2.64
N PRO A 124 -48.39 -29.82 2.89
CA PRO A 124 -49.17 -30.43 3.94
C PRO A 124 -48.87 -29.63 5.20
N GLN A 125 -49.84 -28.83 5.65
CA GLN A 125 -49.67 -28.09 6.88
C GLN A 125 -49.36 -29.14 7.92
N THR A 126 -48.21 -29.01 8.59
CA THR A 126 -47.89 -29.71 9.83
C THR A 126 -48.86 -29.22 10.90
N LYS A 127 -50.14 -29.47 10.68
CA LYS A 127 -51.16 -29.46 11.71
C LYS A 127 -50.94 -30.78 12.41
N GLU A 128 -50.32 -30.68 13.57
CA GLU A 128 -50.37 -31.70 14.61
C GLU A 128 -51.85 -32.07 14.84
N SER A 129 -52.38 -33.02 14.08
CA SER A 129 -53.51 -33.84 14.49
C SER A 129 -52.91 -35.11 15.10
N PRO A 130 -53.04 -35.34 16.42
CA PRO A 130 -52.37 -36.42 17.13
C PRO A 130 -53.06 -37.78 16.92
N THR A 131 -53.59 -38.04 15.73
CA THR A 131 -54.36 -39.26 15.48
C THR A 131 -54.21 -39.63 14.00
N GLU A 132 -53.47 -40.71 13.77
CA GLU A 132 -53.44 -41.51 12.54
C GLU A 132 -52.53 -41.01 11.40
N THR A 133 -51.21 -41.05 11.59
CA THR A 133 -50.26 -41.35 10.50
C THR A 133 -49.03 -42.06 11.07
N PHE A 134 -48.95 -43.37 10.81
CA PHE A 134 -47.80 -44.27 10.92
C PHE A 134 -47.03 -44.33 12.26
N THR A 135 -47.30 -45.40 13.01
CA THR A 135 -46.47 -45.94 14.10
C THR A 135 -45.05 -46.25 13.60
N CYS A 136 -44.18 -45.26 13.58
CA CYS A 136 -42.72 -45.38 13.55
C CYS A 136 -42.10 -44.17 14.30
N GLN A 137 -42.62 -43.82 15.48
CA GLN A 137 -42.02 -42.80 16.34
C GLN A 137 -40.87 -43.34 17.22
N ASP A 138 -40.58 -44.64 17.18
CA ASP A 138 -39.56 -45.30 18.01
C ASP A 138 -38.21 -45.52 17.29
N LEU A 139 -38.03 -45.02 16.06
CA LEU A 139 -36.80 -45.24 15.25
C LEU A 139 -36.10 -43.96 14.75
N LEU A 140 -36.50 -42.76 15.20
CA LEU A 140 -35.88 -41.50 14.75
C LEU A 140 -34.97 -40.83 15.80
N PHE A 141 -34.89 -41.36 17.01
CA PHE A 141 -33.79 -41.03 17.91
C PHE A 141 -32.57 -41.83 17.45
N ASP A 142 -31.84 -41.27 16.47
CA ASP A 142 -30.51 -41.75 16.14
C ASP A 142 -29.50 -41.03 17.05
N PRO A 143 -29.06 -41.65 18.16
CA PRO A 143 -28.11 -41.02 19.08
C PRO A 143 -26.76 -40.73 18.41
N ASP A 144 -26.43 -41.39 17.29
CA ASP A 144 -25.22 -41.08 16.53
C ASP A 144 -25.37 -39.75 15.78
N LEU A 145 -26.54 -39.49 15.18
CA LEU A 145 -26.82 -38.21 14.53
C LEU A 145 -26.79 -37.04 15.53
N ASP A 146 -27.37 -37.23 16.72
CA ASP A 146 -27.32 -36.23 17.79
C ASP A 146 -25.89 -35.99 18.28
N ALA A 147 -25.09 -37.04 18.45
CA ALA A 147 -23.68 -36.92 18.81
C ALA A 147 -22.88 -36.18 17.71
N GLN A 148 -23.15 -36.45 16.43
CA GLN A 148 -22.55 -35.73 15.31
C GLN A 148 -22.95 -34.25 15.28
N LEU A 149 -24.21 -33.93 15.55
CA LEU A 149 -24.67 -32.54 15.66
C LEU A 149 -23.98 -31.81 16.81
N ASP A 150 -23.80 -32.44 17.95
CA ASP A 150 -23.07 -31.85 19.07
C ASP A 150 -21.58 -31.67 18.77
N ILE A 151 -20.95 -32.61 18.05
CA ILE A 151 -19.58 -32.44 17.53
C ILE A 151 -19.50 -31.23 16.60
N LEU A 152 -20.43 -31.08 15.67
CA LEU A 152 -20.46 -29.95 14.74
C LEU A 152 -20.70 -28.61 15.44
N ARG A 153 -21.63 -28.57 16.41
CA ARG A 153 -21.86 -27.38 17.25
C ARG A 153 -20.59 -27.01 18.02
N ASN A 154 -19.94 -27.98 18.65
CA ASN A 154 -18.68 -27.76 19.36
C ASN A 154 -17.59 -27.23 18.42
N ARG A 155 -17.44 -27.82 17.22
CA ARG A 155 -16.49 -27.34 16.20
C ARG A 155 -16.83 -25.92 15.74
N LEU A 156 -18.10 -25.59 15.52
CA LEU A 156 -18.52 -24.24 15.14
C LEU A 156 -18.19 -23.23 16.24
N THR A 157 -18.42 -23.56 17.52
CA THR A 157 -18.03 -22.67 18.63
C THR A 157 -16.51 -22.50 18.75
N MET A 158 -15.75 -23.54 18.44
CA MET A 158 -14.28 -23.50 18.41
C MET A 158 -13.77 -22.62 17.28
N VAL A 159 -14.26 -22.83 16.06
CA VAL A 159 -13.95 -22.00 14.88
C VAL A 159 -14.37 -20.54 15.11
N GLY A 160 -15.51 -20.30 15.76
CA GLY A 160 -15.94 -18.95 16.12
C GLY A 160 -14.97 -18.24 17.08
N LYS A 161 -14.42 -18.96 18.07
CA LYS A 161 -13.38 -18.41 18.97
C LYS A 161 -12.06 -18.17 18.24
N GLU A 162 -11.66 -19.09 17.38
CA GLU A 162 -10.44 -18.96 16.57
C GLU A 162 -10.54 -17.78 15.59
N SER A 163 -11.67 -17.65 14.89
CA SER A 163 -11.96 -16.52 14.00
C SER A 163 -11.94 -15.18 14.74
N ALA A 164 -12.52 -15.11 15.94
CA ALA A 164 -12.43 -13.91 16.78
C ALA A 164 -10.97 -13.61 17.18
N GLY A 165 -10.18 -14.63 17.52
CA GLY A 165 -8.75 -14.49 17.81
C GLY A 165 -7.95 -13.97 16.61
N LEU A 166 -8.12 -14.57 15.44
CA LEU A 166 -7.49 -14.14 14.19
C LEU A 166 -7.88 -12.71 13.82
N ASN A 167 -9.14 -12.32 14.02
CA ASN A 167 -9.60 -10.95 13.76
C ASN A 167 -8.93 -9.94 14.71
N HIS A 168 -8.73 -10.30 15.98
CA HIS A 168 -7.95 -9.46 16.91
C HIS A 168 -6.49 -9.32 16.48
N GLU A 169 -5.87 -10.38 15.98
CA GLU A 169 -4.50 -10.35 15.45
C GLU A 169 -4.38 -9.50 14.19
N LEU A 170 -5.34 -9.63 13.26
CA LEU A 170 -5.41 -8.84 12.04
C LEU A 170 -5.50 -7.34 12.38
N GLN A 171 -6.39 -6.96 13.30
CA GLN A 171 -6.49 -5.56 13.74
C GLN A 171 -5.22 -5.06 14.47
N ALA A 172 -4.47 -5.94 15.14
CA ALA A 172 -3.20 -5.56 15.76
C ALA A 172 -2.14 -5.28 14.67
N LEU A 173 -2.07 -6.14 13.65
CA LEU A 173 -1.19 -5.98 12.50
C LEU A 173 -1.52 -4.73 11.68
N GLU A 174 -2.80 -4.41 11.46
CA GLU A 174 -3.21 -3.16 10.79
C GLU A 174 -2.71 -1.91 11.53
N ARG A 175 -2.87 -1.89 12.87
CA ARG A 175 -2.34 -0.79 13.70
C ARG A 175 -0.82 -0.69 13.60
N GLN A 176 -0.14 -1.84 13.57
CA GLN A 176 1.31 -1.88 13.41
C GLN A 176 1.72 -1.35 12.03
N SER A 177 1.05 -1.77 10.95
CA SER A 177 1.31 -1.26 9.59
C SER A 177 1.12 0.25 9.51
N ALA A 178 -0.01 0.77 10.01
CA ALA A 178 -0.29 2.21 9.99
C ALA A 178 0.78 3.04 10.74
N SER A 179 1.28 2.53 11.87
CA SER A 179 2.38 3.18 12.60
C SER A 179 3.75 3.05 11.90
N SER A 180 3.99 1.94 11.21
CA SER A 180 5.17 1.76 10.35
C SER A 180 5.16 2.71 9.17
N ASP A 181 4.01 2.92 8.54
CA ASP A 181 3.84 3.88 7.43
C ASP A 181 4.18 5.30 7.91
N HIS A 182 3.70 5.67 9.10
CA HIS A 182 4.05 6.95 9.71
C HIS A 182 5.56 7.08 10.02
N CYS A 183 6.20 5.99 10.47
CA CYS A 183 7.65 5.96 10.68
C CYS A 183 8.42 6.14 9.36
N SER A 184 7.98 5.47 8.29
CA SER A 184 8.53 5.63 6.94
C SER A 184 8.41 7.07 6.44
N GLU A 185 7.25 7.70 6.68
CA GLU A 185 7.02 9.09 6.32
C GLU A 185 7.94 10.04 7.09
N LEU A 186 8.10 9.86 8.40
CA LEU A 186 9.04 10.63 9.22
C LEU A 186 10.50 10.44 8.77
N VAL A 187 10.90 9.21 8.44
CA VAL A 187 12.25 8.92 7.91
C VAL A 187 12.45 9.60 6.56
N SER A 188 11.46 9.59 5.67
CA SER A 188 11.51 10.28 4.38
C SER A 188 11.65 11.80 4.56
N GLN A 189 10.89 12.38 5.49
CA GLN A 189 10.99 13.81 5.83
C GLN A 189 12.37 14.16 6.40
N ALA A 190 12.92 13.33 7.30
CA ALA A 190 14.27 13.52 7.81
C ALA A 190 15.33 13.45 6.71
N LEU A 191 15.18 12.52 5.75
CA LEU A 191 16.06 12.42 4.59
C LEU A 191 15.99 13.68 3.70
N GLN A 192 14.79 14.21 3.48
CA GLN A 192 14.61 15.44 2.71
C GLN A 192 15.27 16.64 3.38
N LEU A 193 15.25 16.72 4.72
CA LEU A 193 15.98 17.77 5.45
C LEU A 193 17.48 17.68 5.17
N TYR A 194 18.08 16.49 5.24
CA TYR A 194 19.51 16.30 4.91
C TYR A 194 19.84 16.57 3.44
N GLY A 195 18.90 16.34 2.52
CA GLY A 195 19.05 16.68 1.11
C GLY A 195 18.83 18.15 0.77
N GLN A 196 18.47 19.01 1.73
CA GLN A 196 18.31 20.43 1.47
C GLN A 196 19.65 21.07 1.09
N PRO A 197 19.71 21.86 0.01
CA PRO A 197 20.95 22.48 -0.46
C PRO A 197 21.59 23.35 0.63
N SER A 198 20.78 24.01 1.46
CA SER A 198 21.26 24.80 2.59
C SER A 198 22.11 24.02 3.60
N MET A 199 21.75 22.78 3.95
CA MET A 199 22.54 22.00 4.91
C MET A 199 23.78 21.40 4.24
N GLN A 200 23.65 20.95 3.00
CA GLN A 200 24.77 20.46 2.19
C GLN A 200 25.84 21.54 2.00
N ASP A 201 25.41 22.77 1.69
CA ASP A 201 26.28 23.94 1.52
C ASP A 201 26.99 24.30 2.83
N MET A 202 26.29 24.29 3.97
CA MET A 202 26.92 24.49 5.29
C MET A 202 27.97 23.43 5.63
N PHE A 203 27.72 22.16 5.30
CA PHE A 203 28.69 21.09 5.49
C PHE A 203 29.92 21.28 4.59
N GLN A 204 29.70 21.68 3.33
CA GLN A 204 30.76 21.94 2.38
C GLN A 204 31.63 23.14 2.81
N ASP A 205 31.01 24.20 3.30
CA ASP A 205 31.69 25.39 3.83
C ASP A 205 32.54 25.04 5.05
N MET A 206 32.01 24.23 5.97
CA MET A 206 32.75 23.75 7.14
C MET A 206 33.96 22.90 6.72
N LEU A 207 33.79 22.01 5.74
CA LEU A 207 34.86 21.17 5.20
C LEU A 207 35.96 22.00 4.52
N SER A 208 35.56 23.05 3.78
CA SER A 208 36.49 23.99 3.17
C SER A 208 37.28 24.75 4.24
N THR A 209 36.58 25.30 5.24
CA THR A 209 37.17 26.06 6.35
C THR A 209 38.16 25.22 7.15
N MET A 210 37.81 23.96 7.44
CA MET A 210 38.69 23.03 8.16
C MET A 210 39.94 22.68 7.35
N SER A 211 39.78 22.50 6.04
CA SER A 211 40.91 22.23 5.13
C SER A 211 41.86 23.42 5.05
N GLU A 212 41.32 24.63 5.00
CA GLU A 212 42.09 25.87 4.95
C GLU A 212 42.86 26.11 6.27
N LEU A 213 42.22 25.82 7.42
CA LEU A 213 42.87 25.84 8.72
C LEU A 213 44.05 24.85 8.78
N HIS A 214 43.86 23.63 8.28
CA HIS A 214 44.91 22.62 8.26
C HIS A 214 46.10 23.06 7.38
N GLU A 215 45.84 23.62 6.20
CA GLU A 215 46.88 24.15 5.32
C GLU A 215 47.67 25.29 5.99
N LYS A 216 46.97 26.22 6.66
CA LYS A 216 47.62 27.31 7.41
C LYS A 216 48.44 26.79 8.58
N MET A 217 47.97 25.77 9.29
CA MET A 217 48.71 25.14 10.38
C MET A 217 49.98 24.47 9.88
N GLU A 218 49.93 23.77 8.75
CA GLU A 218 51.11 23.17 8.12
C GLU A 218 52.09 24.24 7.62
N LYS A 219 51.61 25.34 7.01
CA LYS A 219 52.46 26.49 6.63
C LYS A 219 53.13 27.15 7.84
N LEU A 220 52.43 27.27 8.97
CA LEU A 220 53.01 27.79 10.21
C LEU A 220 54.10 26.85 10.74
N ARG A 221 53.86 25.54 10.66
CA ARG A 221 54.81 24.52 11.08
C ARG A 221 56.08 24.53 10.24
N THR A 222 55.98 24.62 8.92
CA THR A 222 57.15 24.71 8.02
C THR A 222 57.91 26.02 8.23
N ARG A 223 57.23 27.16 8.32
CA ARG A 223 57.84 28.46 8.62
C ARG A 223 58.63 28.44 9.94
N LYS A 224 58.12 27.76 10.98
CA LYS A 224 58.84 27.56 12.25
C LYS A 224 60.10 26.74 12.09
N VAL A 225 60.07 25.65 11.31
CA VAL A 225 61.25 24.79 11.05
C VAL A 225 62.32 25.56 10.29
N GLU A 226 61.96 26.27 9.22
CA GLU A 226 62.86 27.08 8.41
C GLU A 226 63.53 28.20 9.23
N ASN A 227 62.79 28.87 10.11
CA ASN A 227 63.35 29.89 10.99
C ASN A 227 64.36 29.28 11.98
N LEU A 228 64.05 28.10 12.54
CA LEU A 228 64.96 27.37 13.43
C LEU A 228 66.24 26.92 12.71
N GLU A 229 66.13 26.54 11.44
CA GLU A 229 67.28 26.24 10.58
C GLU A 229 68.09 27.50 10.22
N CYS A 230 67.44 28.63 9.96
CA CYS A 230 68.10 29.92 9.73
C CYS A 230 68.91 30.37 10.96
N ILE A 231 68.34 30.23 12.17
CA ILE A 231 69.01 30.53 13.44
C ILE A 231 70.21 29.58 13.64
N ARG A 232 70.07 28.31 13.28
CA ARG A 232 71.16 27.33 13.35
C ARG A 232 72.29 27.65 12.36
N ALA A 233 71.95 28.01 11.12
CA ALA A 233 72.90 28.40 10.08
C ALA A 233 73.64 29.71 10.42
N LYS A 234 72.98 30.67 11.08
CA LYS A 234 73.61 31.89 11.59
C LYS A 234 74.63 31.61 12.70
N ARG A 235 74.33 30.69 13.63
CA ARG A 235 75.27 30.23 14.67
C ARG A 235 76.53 29.56 14.11
N ILE A 236 76.42 28.87 12.98
CA ILE A 236 77.57 28.24 12.31
C ILE A 236 78.48 29.29 11.63
N LYS A 237 77.91 30.43 11.20
CA LYS A 237 78.66 31.50 10.52
C LYS A 237 79.32 32.52 11.46
N ASP A 238 78.94 32.55 12.75
CA ASP A 238 79.57 33.40 13.76
C ASP A 238 79.65 32.67 15.12
N PRO A 239 80.76 31.95 15.39
CA PRO A 239 80.90 31.12 16.60
C PRO A 239 81.09 31.91 17.90
N ASN A 240 81.28 33.24 17.86
CA ASN A 240 81.79 34.01 18.99
C ASN A 240 80.73 34.82 19.76
N ARG A 241 79.45 34.48 19.66
CA ARG A 241 78.37 35.16 20.40
C ARG A 241 77.58 34.29 21.38
N ASP A 242 78.09 33.10 21.74
CA ASP A 242 77.41 32.18 22.65
C ASP A 242 78.09 32.14 24.04
N LEU A 243 77.75 33.08 24.93
CA LEU A 243 78.03 32.90 26.36
C LEU A 243 76.92 33.33 27.33
N LEU A 244 75.77 33.85 26.86
CA LEU A 244 74.66 34.19 27.75
C LEU A 244 73.31 33.91 27.10
N ALA A 245 72.82 32.68 27.28
CA ALA A 245 71.42 32.34 27.61
C ALA A 245 71.17 30.84 27.40
N SER A 246 71.92 30.00 28.10
CA SER A 246 71.51 28.62 28.37
C SER A 246 70.39 28.67 29.41
N ASN A 247 69.14 28.49 28.99
CA ASN A 247 68.03 28.01 29.83
C ASN A 247 66.86 27.56 28.94
N TYR A 248 67.00 26.39 28.31
CA TYR A 248 65.85 25.62 27.83
C TYR A 248 65.27 24.83 29.01
N ARG A 249 64.29 25.42 29.70
CA ARG A 249 63.37 24.66 30.57
C ARG A 249 62.21 24.18 29.70
N LYS A 250 61.93 22.88 29.77
CA LYS A 250 60.80 22.17 29.15
C LYS A 250 59.49 22.96 29.32
N GLY A 251 58.92 23.39 28.19
CA GLY A 251 57.66 24.10 28.07
C GLY A 251 57.66 24.82 26.71
N LEU A 252 56.55 24.75 25.96
CA LEU A 252 56.34 25.38 24.65
C LEU A 252 57.16 26.69 24.47
N PRO A 253 58.27 26.69 23.71
CA PRO A 253 59.05 27.90 23.55
C PRO A 253 58.79 28.58 22.20
N ASN A 254 58.49 29.87 22.29
CA ASN A 254 58.62 30.89 21.25
C ASN A 254 57.64 30.86 20.06
N ALA A 255 56.35 31.01 20.33
CA ALA A 255 55.54 31.87 19.46
C ALA A 255 55.69 33.30 20.02
N THR A 256 56.17 34.25 19.22
CA THR A 256 56.15 35.65 19.67
C THR A 256 54.70 36.13 19.70
N VAL A 257 54.37 37.06 20.59
CA VAL A 257 52.98 37.53 20.77
C VAL A 257 52.46 38.12 19.45
N GLU A 258 53.36 38.67 18.65
CA GLU A 258 53.15 39.20 17.31
C GLU A 258 52.69 38.11 16.33
N ASP A 259 53.30 36.92 16.35
CA ASP A 259 52.90 35.80 15.48
C ASP A 259 51.48 35.29 15.83
N ILE A 260 51.14 35.30 17.12
CA ILE A 260 49.81 34.90 17.61
C ILE A 260 48.78 36.00 17.26
N GLN A 261 49.16 37.27 17.35
CA GLN A 261 48.31 38.40 16.98
C GLN A 261 48.05 38.47 15.48
N GLU A 262 49.04 38.19 14.63
CA GLU A 262 48.87 38.11 13.18
C GLU A 262 47.92 36.97 12.80
N PHE A 263 48.09 35.79 13.38
CA PHE A 263 47.19 34.66 13.18
C PHE A 263 45.75 34.96 13.65
N MET A 264 45.59 35.62 14.80
CA MET A 264 44.28 36.05 15.32
C MET A 264 43.62 37.15 14.47
N ALA A 265 44.42 38.01 13.84
CA ALA A 265 43.93 39.06 12.95
C ALA A 265 43.44 38.49 11.61
N ASP A 266 44.11 37.46 11.08
CA ASP A 266 43.67 36.72 9.90
C ASP A 266 42.37 35.94 10.17
N LEU A 267 42.24 35.33 11.36
CA LEU A 267 41.05 34.56 11.75
C LEU A 267 39.82 35.45 11.97
N LYS A 268 40.01 36.73 12.35
CA LYS A 268 38.95 37.74 12.47
C LYS A 268 38.49 38.35 11.14
N ARG A 269 39.20 38.09 10.04
CA ARG A 269 38.86 38.58 8.69
C ARG A 269 38.06 37.56 7.87
N MET A 270 37.91 36.34 8.38
CA MET A 270 36.87 35.39 7.95
C MET A 270 35.55 35.74 8.62
#